data_AF-A0A2J7QFZ6-F1
#
_entry.id   AF-A0A2J7QFZ6-F1
#
_cell.length_a   1.000
_cell.length_b   1.000
_cell.length_c   1.000
_cell.angle_alpha   90.00
_cell.angle_beta   90.00
_cell.angle_gamma   90.00
#
_symmetry.space_group_name_H-M   'P 1'
#
loop_
_entity.id
_entity.type
_entity.pdbx_description
1 polymer ?
#
loop_
_entity_poly.entity_id
_entity_poly.type
_entity_poly.pdbx_seq_one_letter_code
_entity_poly.pdbx_strand_id
1 'polypeptide(L)'
;MTLLRKIFIFNTKHRIVSYWSTKVNRSVASLTSYGEDAKDFGKNYDDLTTNASNSNLELQNTVGQCAPHNQRKHKYTNDIGRGPELKDFIIASQVQPVKCESVPYVRNAAINGLNRKVYFEVYGCQMNVNDTDIIWSILKDVGYMKTESVEEADVILVVTCAIREGAETKVWNKLKHFKALKKARETQKLKPHLKIGVLGCMAERLKHQILEKEEIVDIIAGPDSYKDLPRLLSLTDSNQTAVNVLLSLDETYADIVPVRLNQDSVTAFVSIMRGCDNMCTYCIVPFTRGRERSRPMASIVQEVSSLAEQGVKEVTLLGQNVNSYRDLSAMDYYGGLPSDRETHLAEGFHTVYKKKKGGLRFVDLLDKVSSIDPEMRIRFTSPHPKDFPDEVLELIRDRSNICSSLHMPAQSGNSAVLKRMRRGYSREAYFDLICHVRQLIPNISLSSDFICGFCGETDEEFEDTLTLMSEVKYNMAYLFPYSMREVSCFTSCNAY
;
A
#
# COMPACT_ATOMS: atom_id res chain seq x y z
N MET A 1 17.47 -2.85 41.28
CA MET A 1 18.10 -3.25 40.00
C MET A 1 17.57 -2.49 38.77
N THR A 2 16.28 -2.19 38.66
CA THR A 2 15.63 -1.64 37.44
C THR A 2 16.24 -0.33 36.91
N LEU A 3 16.74 0.54 37.79
CA LEU A 3 17.35 1.83 37.40
C LEU A 3 18.69 1.65 36.66
N LEU A 4 19.53 0.70 37.09
CA LEU A 4 20.82 0.41 36.47
C LEU A 4 20.67 -0.12 35.04
N ARG A 5 19.64 -0.94 34.75
CA ARG A 5 19.33 -1.38 33.38
C ARG A 5 19.01 -0.20 32.45
N LYS A 6 18.29 0.84 32.93
CA LYS A 6 18.02 2.05 32.12
C LYS A 6 19.29 2.85 31.83
N ILE A 7 20.19 2.99 32.80
CA ILE A 7 21.47 3.71 32.64
C ILE A 7 22.38 2.99 31.64
N PHE A 8 22.44 1.65 31.68
CA PHE A 8 23.26 0.86 30.74
C PHE A 8 22.79 1.02 29.28
N ILE A 9 21.47 1.01 29.04
CA ILE A 9 20.87 1.22 27.72
C ILE A 9 21.11 2.65 27.19
N PHE A 10 21.20 3.65 28.07
CA PHE A 10 21.46 5.04 27.65
C PHE A 10 22.92 5.24 27.22
N ASN A 11 23.87 4.61 27.93
CA ASN A 11 25.30 4.68 27.60
C ASN A 11 25.66 3.91 26.32
N THR A 12 25.00 2.79 26.01
CA THR A 12 25.20 2.10 24.73
C THR A 12 24.72 2.93 23.54
N LYS A 13 23.56 3.61 23.62
CA LYS A 13 23.09 4.51 22.54
C LYS A 13 24.12 5.59 22.17
N HIS A 14 24.74 6.25 23.15
CA HIS A 14 25.78 7.26 22.87
C HIS A 14 27.07 6.68 22.27
N ARG A 15 27.51 5.49 22.72
CA ARG A 15 28.68 4.81 22.13
C ARG A 15 28.44 4.39 20.68
N ILE A 16 27.26 3.83 20.38
CA ILE A 16 26.91 3.37 19.02
C ILE A 16 26.96 4.53 18.02
N VAL A 17 26.34 5.67 18.33
CA VAL A 17 26.31 6.86 17.43
C VAL A 17 27.73 7.45 17.21
N SER A 18 28.56 7.49 18.26
CA SER A 18 29.94 7.96 18.17
C SER A 18 30.83 7.04 17.30
N TYR A 19 30.71 5.73 17.51
CA TYR A 19 31.43 4.72 16.73
C TYR A 19 31.01 4.73 15.25
N TRP A 20 29.71 4.90 14.98
CA TRP A 20 29.13 5.03 13.64
C TRP A 20 29.78 6.15 12.81
N SER A 21 29.79 7.38 13.35
CA SER A 21 30.40 8.53 12.69
C SER A 21 31.89 8.31 12.37
N THR A 22 32.57 7.49 13.17
CA THR A 22 34.02 7.24 13.03
C THR A 22 34.33 6.14 12.01
N LYS A 23 33.55 5.05 11.97
CA LYS A 23 33.74 3.96 10.99
C LYS A 23 33.26 4.37 9.59
N VAL A 24 32.06 4.94 9.46
CA VAL A 24 31.45 5.24 8.14
C VAL A 24 32.25 6.30 7.37
N ASN A 25 32.66 7.40 8.03
CA ASN A 25 33.42 8.46 7.36
C ASN A 25 34.80 7.98 6.87
N ARG A 26 35.41 6.97 7.52
CA ARG A 26 36.67 6.37 7.04
C ARG A 26 36.51 5.57 5.75
N SER A 27 35.43 4.79 5.62
CA SER A 27 35.19 3.97 4.42
C SER A 27 34.66 4.78 3.23
N VAL A 28 33.91 5.87 3.48
CA VAL A 28 33.44 6.76 2.40
C VAL A 28 34.58 7.59 1.80
N ALA A 29 35.55 8.04 2.62
CA ALA A 29 36.68 8.84 2.16
C ALA A 29 37.64 8.11 1.19
N SER A 30 37.59 6.77 1.13
CA SER A 30 38.38 5.96 0.19
C SER A 30 37.69 5.69 -1.16
N LEU A 31 36.48 6.21 -1.38
CA LEU A 31 35.63 5.88 -2.55
C LEU A 31 35.35 7.07 -3.48
N THR A 32 35.98 8.23 -3.28
CA THR A 32 35.70 9.47 -4.01
C THR A 32 36.82 9.92 -4.96
N SER A 33 37.63 8.98 -5.46
CA SER A 33 38.48 9.18 -6.64
C SER A 33 37.84 8.50 -7.86
N TYR A 34 38.13 9.02 -9.06
CA TYR A 34 37.56 8.66 -10.37
C TYR A 34 36.12 9.12 -10.66
N GLY A 35 36.01 10.31 -11.29
CA GLY A 35 35.09 10.50 -12.43
C GLY A 35 35.72 9.91 -13.71
N GLU A 36 35.28 10.21 -14.93
CA GLU A 36 34.17 11.04 -15.44
C GLU A 36 33.83 10.51 -16.87
N ASP A 37 33.20 11.31 -17.75
CA ASP A 37 32.87 10.98 -19.16
C ASP A 37 31.82 9.84 -19.40
N ALA A 38 31.09 9.76 -20.53
CA ALA A 38 31.04 10.56 -21.75
C ALA A 38 29.58 10.82 -22.22
N LYS A 39 29.39 11.55 -23.34
CA LYS A 39 28.09 11.82 -23.99
C LYS A 39 28.00 11.19 -25.39
N ASP A 40 26.78 11.26 -25.92
CA ASP A 40 26.42 11.48 -27.34
C ASP A 40 26.29 10.25 -28.26
N PHE A 41 25.11 10.10 -28.86
CA PHE A 41 24.86 9.91 -30.31
C PHE A 41 23.34 9.74 -30.59
N GLY A 42 22.92 9.88 -31.85
CA GLY A 42 21.55 9.56 -32.29
C GLY A 42 21.30 9.73 -33.80
N LYS A 43 20.00 9.68 -34.17
CA LYS A 43 19.35 9.90 -35.49
C LYS A 43 19.06 8.71 -36.43
N ASN A 44 17.89 8.84 -37.08
CA ASN A 44 17.36 8.20 -38.30
C ASN A 44 17.06 6.69 -38.23
N TYR A 45 15.89 6.20 -38.68
CA TYR A 45 15.39 6.29 -40.06
C TYR A 45 13.84 6.42 -40.18
N ASP A 46 13.40 6.81 -41.38
CA ASP A 46 11.98 7.01 -41.77
C ASP A 46 11.41 5.88 -42.67
N ASP A 47 10.09 5.99 -42.94
CA ASP A 47 9.31 5.37 -44.02
C ASP A 47 9.15 3.83 -44.12
N LEU A 48 7.90 3.36 -44.01
CA LEU A 48 7.05 3.07 -45.19
C LEU A 48 5.59 2.78 -44.80
N THR A 49 4.65 2.87 -45.76
CA THR A 49 3.19 2.75 -45.53
C THR A 49 2.46 1.92 -46.60
N THR A 50 1.16 1.64 -46.36
CA THR A 50 0.21 0.90 -47.23
C THR A 50 0.43 -0.63 -47.26
N ASN A 51 -0.55 -1.51 -47.54
CA ASN A 51 -1.89 -1.34 -48.14
C ASN A 51 -2.96 -2.23 -47.44
N ALA A 52 -4.23 -2.07 -47.79
CA ALA A 52 -5.36 -2.85 -47.24
C ALA A 52 -6.29 -3.43 -48.33
N SER A 53 -6.93 -4.58 -48.08
CA SER A 53 -8.05 -5.10 -48.89
C SER A 53 -8.89 -6.16 -48.12
N ASN A 54 -10.19 -6.25 -48.44
CA ASN A 54 -11.19 -7.07 -47.74
C ASN A 54 -11.51 -8.40 -48.45
N SER A 55 -12.06 -9.37 -47.70
CA SER A 55 -13.12 -10.26 -48.22
C SER A 55 -13.98 -10.87 -47.09
N ASN A 56 -15.30 -10.89 -47.29
CA ASN A 56 -16.29 -11.59 -46.45
C ASN A 56 -16.82 -12.82 -47.21
N LEU A 57 -17.33 -13.84 -46.50
CA LEU A 57 -18.23 -14.86 -47.06
C LEU A 57 -18.99 -15.64 -45.97
N GLU A 58 -20.13 -16.22 -46.33
CA GLU A 58 -21.13 -16.89 -45.47
C GLU A 58 -21.65 -18.17 -46.18
N LEU A 59 -22.61 -19.00 -45.71
CA LEU A 59 -23.59 -18.98 -44.60
C LEU A 59 -24.06 -20.44 -44.35
N GLN A 60 -25.23 -20.60 -43.71
CA GLN A 60 -26.23 -21.68 -43.81
C GLN A 60 -26.33 -22.75 -42.71
N ASN A 61 -27.58 -23.21 -42.52
CA ASN A 61 -28.11 -24.11 -41.49
C ASN A 61 -29.07 -25.14 -42.14
N THR A 62 -29.33 -26.28 -41.49
CA THR A 62 -30.42 -27.23 -41.86
C THR A 62 -31.09 -27.88 -40.63
N VAL A 63 -32.36 -28.32 -40.75
CA VAL A 63 -33.27 -28.65 -39.63
C VAL A 63 -34.22 -29.84 -39.95
N GLY A 64 -34.66 -30.60 -38.93
CA GLY A 64 -35.83 -31.52 -38.95
C GLY A 64 -35.90 -32.43 -37.72
N GLN A 65 -37.00 -33.10 -37.31
CA GLN A 65 -38.46 -33.08 -37.61
C GLN A 65 -39.24 -33.65 -36.37
N CYS A 66 -40.58 -33.89 -36.40
CA CYS A 66 -41.42 -33.93 -35.17
C CYS A 66 -42.48 -35.06 -35.01
N ALA A 67 -43.01 -35.20 -33.77
CA ALA A 67 -44.32 -35.80 -33.35
C ALA A 67 -44.45 -37.35 -33.32
N PRO A 68 -45.44 -37.99 -32.61
CA PRO A 68 -46.71 -37.48 -32.06
C PRO A 68 -47.06 -37.86 -30.57
N HIS A 69 -48.34 -38.14 -30.24
CA HIS A 69 -49.03 -37.84 -28.96
C HIS A 69 -50.15 -38.91 -28.68
N ASN A 70 -50.76 -39.19 -27.52
CA ASN A 70 -50.71 -38.79 -26.08
C ASN A 70 -51.53 -39.83 -25.25
N GLN A 71 -51.21 -40.13 -23.97
CA GLN A 71 -52.26 -40.30 -22.90
C GLN A 71 -51.73 -40.34 -21.44
N ARG A 72 -52.00 -39.24 -20.70
CA ARG A 72 -52.06 -39.01 -19.22
C ARG A 72 -51.70 -40.13 -18.20
N LYS A 73 -50.80 -39.81 -17.25
CA LYS A 73 -51.00 -40.05 -15.79
C LYS A 73 -50.08 -39.21 -14.85
N HIS A 74 -50.73 -38.42 -13.98
CA HIS A 74 -50.33 -37.75 -12.72
C HIS A 74 -48.89 -37.30 -12.33
N LYS A 75 -48.87 -36.02 -11.88
CA LYS A 75 -48.17 -35.39 -10.73
C LYS A 75 -46.65 -35.10 -10.78
N TYR A 76 -46.34 -33.84 -10.40
CA TYR A 76 -45.05 -33.31 -9.95
C TYR A 76 -43.83 -33.57 -10.86
N THR A 77 -43.68 -32.75 -11.91
CA THR A 77 -42.40 -32.43 -12.54
C THR A 77 -42.56 -31.21 -13.47
N ASN A 78 -41.44 -30.53 -13.73
CA ASN A 78 -41.21 -29.62 -14.86
C ASN A 78 -42.09 -28.36 -14.98
N ASP A 79 -41.64 -27.28 -14.35
CA ASP A 79 -41.79 -25.91 -14.89
C ASP A 79 -40.42 -25.39 -15.39
N ILE A 80 -39.64 -26.30 -16.00
CA ILE A 80 -38.32 -26.05 -16.59
C ILE A 80 -38.48 -26.26 -18.10
N GLY A 81 -38.93 -25.23 -18.81
CA GLY A 81 -39.27 -25.31 -20.24
C GLY A 81 -38.91 -24.06 -21.06
N ARG A 82 -38.62 -22.94 -20.40
CA ARG A 82 -37.95 -21.78 -21.00
C ARG A 82 -36.88 -21.31 -20.01
N GLY A 83 -35.61 -21.35 -20.43
CA GLY A 83 -34.59 -20.55 -19.76
C GLY A 83 -34.85 -19.06 -20.03
N PRO A 84 -34.48 -18.15 -19.11
CA PRO A 84 -34.62 -16.71 -19.34
C PRO A 84 -33.92 -16.28 -20.63
N GLU A 85 -34.58 -15.43 -21.40
CA GLU A 85 -33.99 -14.83 -22.60
C GLU A 85 -32.95 -13.75 -22.20
N LEU A 86 -32.05 -13.39 -23.12
CA LEU A 86 -31.07 -12.32 -22.91
C LEU A 86 -31.73 -11.00 -22.43
N LYS A 87 -32.98 -10.76 -22.85
CA LYS A 87 -33.81 -9.61 -22.47
C LYS A 87 -34.10 -9.58 -20.96
N ASP A 88 -34.31 -10.74 -20.36
CA ASP A 88 -34.64 -10.87 -18.93
C ASP A 88 -33.41 -10.53 -18.05
N PHE A 89 -32.20 -10.71 -18.58
CA PHE A 89 -30.94 -10.29 -17.94
C PHE A 89 -30.58 -8.82 -18.19
N ILE A 90 -31.13 -8.18 -19.22
CA ILE A 90 -30.83 -6.77 -19.56
C ILE A 90 -31.52 -5.78 -18.58
N ILE A 91 -32.60 -6.19 -17.91
CA ILE A 91 -33.32 -5.35 -16.92
C ILE A 91 -32.65 -5.40 -15.52
N ALA A 92 -31.32 -5.24 -15.48
CA ALA A 92 -30.54 -5.13 -14.25
C ALA A 92 -29.28 -4.25 -14.35
N SER A 93 -28.98 -3.64 -15.51
CA SER A 93 -27.76 -2.83 -15.71
C SER A 93 -27.85 -1.36 -15.27
N GLN A 94 -28.91 -0.98 -14.54
CA GLN A 94 -28.84 0.22 -13.70
C GLN A 94 -28.03 -0.09 -12.44
N VAL A 95 -26.72 0.18 -12.50
CA VAL A 95 -25.90 0.34 -11.30
C VAL A 95 -26.45 1.56 -10.56
N GLN A 96 -27.38 1.36 -9.63
CA GLN A 96 -27.69 2.39 -8.66
C GLN A 96 -26.41 2.65 -7.86
N PRO A 97 -26.00 3.91 -7.66
CA PRO A 97 -24.88 4.21 -6.77
C PRO A 97 -25.20 3.59 -5.40
N VAL A 98 -24.21 2.95 -4.78
CA VAL A 98 -24.40 2.21 -3.52
C VAL A 98 -24.93 3.17 -2.46
N LYS A 99 -26.25 3.14 -2.25
CA LYS A 99 -26.90 3.95 -1.23
C LYS A 99 -26.43 3.40 0.11
N CYS A 100 -25.65 4.21 0.82
CA CYS A 100 -25.32 3.96 2.22
C CYS A 100 -26.61 3.59 2.96
N GLU A 101 -26.69 2.36 3.45
CA GLU A 101 -27.89 1.88 4.14
C GLU A 101 -28.17 2.80 5.33
N SER A 102 -29.39 3.35 5.39
CA SER A 102 -29.73 4.37 6.38
C SER A 102 -29.88 3.73 7.76
N VAL A 103 -28.75 3.59 8.47
CA VAL A 103 -28.68 3.07 9.84
C VAL A 103 -29.69 3.84 10.71
N PRO A 104 -30.73 3.20 11.26
CA PRO A 104 -31.97 3.87 11.69
C PRO A 104 -31.82 4.82 12.89
N TYR A 105 -30.63 4.92 13.47
CA TYR A 105 -30.29 5.77 14.62
C TYR A 105 -29.60 7.09 14.21
N VAL A 106 -29.17 7.23 12.96
CA VAL A 106 -28.48 8.44 12.46
C VAL A 106 -29.38 9.17 11.47
N ARG A 107 -29.62 10.46 11.69
CA ARG A 107 -30.34 11.30 10.72
C ARG A 107 -29.42 11.59 9.54
N ASN A 108 -29.81 11.28 8.31
CA ASN A 108 -29.00 11.54 7.11
C ASN A 108 -28.52 13.00 7.00
N ALA A 109 -29.32 13.97 7.47
CA ALA A 109 -28.95 15.38 7.52
C ALA A 109 -27.80 15.72 8.49
N ALA A 110 -27.46 14.85 9.43
CA ALA A 110 -26.32 15.00 10.36
C ALA A 110 -25.02 14.38 9.82
N ILE A 111 -25.09 13.59 8.74
CA ILE A 111 -23.90 13.04 8.07
C ILE A 111 -23.28 14.10 7.14
N ASN A 112 -24.12 14.93 6.51
CA ASN A 112 -23.71 16.04 5.64
C ASN A 112 -22.76 17.00 6.35
N GLY A 113 -21.66 17.38 5.69
CA GLY A 113 -20.60 18.21 6.25
C GLY A 113 -20.97 19.68 6.48
N LEU A 114 -22.08 20.17 5.93
CA LEU A 114 -22.57 21.55 6.09
C LEU A 114 -21.51 22.63 5.79
N ASN A 115 -20.64 22.37 4.80
CA ASN A 115 -19.49 23.21 4.43
C ASN A 115 -18.45 23.42 5.57
N ARG A 116 -18.42 22.57 6.60
CA ARG A 116 -17.40 22.61 7.66
C ARG A 116 -16.00 22.46 7.07
N LYS A 117 -15.04 23.24 7.60
CA LYS A 117 -13.65 23.23 7.15
C LYS A 117 -12.84 22.09 7.77
N VAL A 118 -12.13 21.32 6.94
CA VAL A 118 -11.28 20.19 7.33
C VAL A 118 -9.82 20.52 7.07
N TYR A 119 -8.99 20.42 8.10
CA TYR A 119 -7.53 20.51 8.03
C TYR A 119 -6.90 19.12 8.18
N PHE A 120 -5.86 18.83 7.39
CA PHE A 120 -5.14 17.56 7.41
C PHE A 120 -3.69 17.73 7.87
N GLU A 121 -3.29 17.00 8.92
CA GLU A 121 -1.92 16.97 9.43
C GLU A 121 -1.34 15.57 9.21
N VAL A 122 -0.49 15.40 8.19
CA VAL A 122 -0.02 14.08 7.74
C VAL A 122 1.36 13.74 8.32
N TYR A 123 1.43 12.71 9.18
CA TYR A 123 2.66 12.20 9.81
C TYR A 123 2.92 10.73 9.45
N GLY A 124 3.67 10.47 8.38
CA GLY A 124 3.98 9.08 8.01
C GLY A 124 4.85 8.84 6.79
N CYS A 125 4.34 8.00 5.88
CA CYS A 125 4.96 7.60 4.61
C CYS A 125 4.00 7.87 3.43
N GLN A 126 4.39 7.47 2.22
CA GLN A 126 3.63 7.65 0.98
C GLN A 126 2.20 7.11 1.09
N MET A 127 2.01 5.95 1.75
CA MET A 127 0.68 5.40 2.05
C MET A 127 -0.20 6.36 2.86
N ASN A 128 0.36 7.14 3.78
CA ASN A 128 -0.41 8.11 4.56
C ASN A 128 -0.83 9.33 3.72
N VAL A 129 -0.06 9.70 2.69
CA VAL A 129 -0.46 10.75 1.73
C VAL A 129 -1.66 10.25 0.91
N ASN A 130 -1.52 9.08 0.27
CA ASN A 130 -2.60 8.44 -0.49
C ASN A 130 -3.85 8.15 0.36
N ASP A 131 -3.68 7.72 1.62
CA ASP A 131 -4.79 7.54 2.56
C ASP A 131 -5.51 8.88 2.81
N THR A 132 -4.80 10.02 2.79
CA THR A 132 -5.38 11.35 2.96
C THR A 132 -6.17 11.80 1.73
N ASP A 133 -5.71 11.52 0.51
CA ASP A 133 -6.47 11.78 -0.73
C ASP A 133 -7.78 10.97 -0.78
N ILE A 134 -7.77 9.72 -0.26
CA ILE A 134 -8.97 8.88 -0.10
C ILE A 134 -9.92 9.49 0.95
N ILE A 135 -9.41 9.83 2.14
CA ILE A 135 -10.22 10.47 3.21
C ILE A 135 -10.84 11.78 2.71
N TRP A 136 -10.09 12.58 1.94
CA TRP A 136 -10.59 13.83 1.40
C TRP A 136 -11.71 13.63 0.38
N SER A 137 -11.64 12.62 -0.51
CA SER A 137 -12.78 12.30 -1.39
C SER A 137 -14.04 12.01 -0.58
N ILE A 138 -13.96 11.08 0.39
CA ILE A 138 -15.08 10.66 1.24
C ILE A 138 -15.75 11.84 1.93
N LEU A 139 -14.98 12.82 2.41
CA LEU A 139 -15.52 14.00 3.09
C LEU A 139 -16.05 15.06 2.11
N LYS A 140 -15.38 15.25 0.97
CA LYS A 140 -15.81 16.17 -0.10
C LYS A 140 -17.17 15.75 -0.67
N ASP A 141 -17.36 14.46 -0.95
CA ASP A 141 -18.60 13.90 -1.50
C ASP A 141 -19.79 14.04 -0.52
N VAL A 142 -19.50 14.25 0.76
CA VAL A 142 -20.46 14.49 1.86
C VAL A 142 -20.63 15.99 2.18
N GLY A 143 -19.93 16.89 1.50
CA GLY A 143 -20.11 18.35 1.64
C GLY A 143 -19.24 19.03 2.69
N TYR A 144 -18.06 18.48 2.99
CA TYR A 144 -17.00 19.20 3.72
C TYR A 144 -16.12 20.05 2.78
N MET A 145 -15.50 21.11 3.31
CA MET A 145 -14.53 21.94 2.58
C MET A 145 -13.10 21.74 3.12
N LYS A 146 -12.06 21.89 2.30
CA LYS A 146 -10.66 21.86 2.76
C LYS A 146 -10.25 23.24 3.31
N THR A 147 -9.33 23.27 4.27
CA THR A 147 -8.56 24.47 4.67
C THR A 147 -7.07 24.13 4.82
N GLU A 148 -6.19 25.08 4.50
CA GLU A 148 -4.76 25.01 4.84
C GLU A 148 -4.44 25.71 6.18
N SER A 149 -5.38 26.51 6.71
CA SER A 149 -5.27 27.11 8.06
C SER A 149 -5.88 26.19 9.10
N VAL A 150 -5.14 25.99 10.20
CA VAL A 150 -5.57 25.26 11.41
C VAL A 150 -6.59 26.09 12.20
N GLU A 151 -6.41 27.40 12.19
CA GLU A 151 -7.18 28.40 12.93
C GLU A 151 -8.62 28.48 12.41
N GLU A 152 -8.82 28.29 11.10
CA GLU A 152 -10.12 28.24 10.44
C GLU A 152 -10.80 26.87 10.47
N ALA A 153 -10.10 25.80 10.87
CA ALA A 153 -10.62 24.43 10.79
C ALA A 153 -11.74 24.13 11.79
N ASP A 154 -12.78 23.43 11.34
CA ASP A 154 -13.87 22.88 12.18
C ASP A 154 -13.65 21.40 12.52
N VAL A 155 -12.77 20.75 11.74
CA VAL A 155 -12.29 19.39 11.92
C VAL A 155 -10.78 19.38 11.63
N ILE A 156 -9.97 18.88 12.56
CA ILE A 156 -8.55 18.60 12.37
C ILE A 156 -8.36 17.08 12.33
N LEU A 157 -7.82 16.57 11.23
CA LEU A 157 -7.58 15.14 11.03
C LEU A 157 -6.08 14.86 10.94
N VAL A 158 -5.55 14.21 11.98
CA VAL A 158 -4.13 13.82 12.05
C VAL A 158 -3.98 12.42 11.46
N VAL A 159 -3.38 12.30 10.27
CA VAL A 159 -3.20 11.02 9.57
C VAL A 159 -1.82 10.45 9.91
N THR A 160 -1.77 9.28 10.54
CA THR A 160 -0.61 8.83 11.33
C THR A 160 -0.01 7.49 10.92
N CYS A 161 1.29 7.34 11.21
CA CYS A 161 2.06 6.11 11.04
C CYS A 161 2.55 5.56 12.38
N ALA A 162 2.45 4.23 12.57
CA ALA A 162 2.93 3.52 13.76
C ALA A 162 4.32 2.86 13.58
N ILE A 163 5.02 3.19 12.48
CA ILE A 163 6.21 2.46 12.03
C ILE A 163 7.49 3.29 12.26
N ARG A 164 7.50 4.58 11.90
CA ARG A 164 8.69 5.45 11.99
C ARG A 164 8.91 5.94 13.43
N GLU A 165 10.11 5.70 13.99
CA GLU A 165 10.48 6.20 15.33
C GLU A 165 10.39 7.73 15.38
N GLY A 166 9.95 8.28 16.51
CA GLY A 166 9.76 9.72 16.72
C GLY A 166 8.52 10.34 16.04
N ALA A 167 7.85 9.64 15.10
CA ALA A 167 6.58 10.13 14.53
C ALA A 167 5.49 10.27 15.61
N GLU A 168 5.40 9.28 16.49
CA GLU A 168 4.47 9.26 17.63
C GLU A 168 4.70 10.47 18.56
N THR A 169 5.95 10.78 18.88
CA THR A 169 6.31 11.93 19.73
C THR A 169 5.90 13.27 19.10
N LYS A 170 5.98 13.40 17.78
CA LYS A 170 5.48 14.59 17.05
C LYS A 170 3.96 14.70 17.17
N VAL A 171 3.23 13.61 16.96
CA VAL A 171 1.77 13.55 17.12
C VAL A 171 1.35 13.94 18.56
N TRP A 172 1.94 13.34 19.60
CA TRP A 172 1.64 13.69 20.99
C TRP A 172 1.91 15.17 21.32
N ASN A 173 2.91 15.80 20.71
CA ASN A 173 3.18 17.23 20.92
C ASN A 173 2.24 18.14 20.12
N LYS A 174 1.80 17.72 18.92
CA LYS A 174 0.76 18.44 18.14
C LYS A 174 -0.63 18.34 18.80
N LEU A 175 -0.99 17.18 19.37
CA LEU A 175 -2.26 17.03 20.11
C LEU A 175 -2.37 18.02 21.28
N LYS A 176 -1.28 18.27 22.02
CA LYS A 176 -1.22 19.32 23.08
C LYS A 176 -1.48 20.74 22.54
N HIS A 177 -1.02 21.04 21.32
CA HIS A 177 -1.27 22.33 20.68
C HIS A 177 -2.73 22.45 20.21
N PHE A 178 -3.28 21.44 19.54
CA PHE A 178 -4.70 21.41 19.18
C PHE A 178 -5.61 21.42 20.42
N LYS A 179 -5.15 20.89 21.56
CA LYS A 179 -5.83 20.94 22.87
C LYS A 179 -5.92 22.37 23.45
N ALA A 180 -4.90 23.20 23.25
CA ALA A 180 -5.01 24.62 23.54
C ALA A 180 -6.00 25.33 22.61
N LEU A 181 -5.97 25.02 21.30
CA LEU A 181 -6.85 25.64 20.30
C LEU A 181 -8.34 25.32 20.53
N LYS A 182 -8.70 24.04 20.77
CA LYS A 182 -10.08 23.63 21.05
C LYS A 182 -10.61 24.30 22.32
N LYS A 183 -9.83 24.28 23.41
CA LYS A 183 -10.19 24.97 24.66
C LYS A 183 -10.36 26.49 24.48
N ALA A 184 -9.54 27.13 23.65
CA ALA A 184 -9.69 28.55 23.33
C ALA A 184 -11.01 28.83 22.58
N ARG A 185 -11.32 28.07 21.52
CA ARG A 185 -12.60 28.16 20.78
C ARG A 185 -13.81 27.90 21.68
N GLU A 186 -13.75 26.91 22.57
CA GLU A 186 -14.79 26.59 23.57
C GLU A 186 -14.99 27.74 24.57
N THR A 187 -13.90 28.33 25.08
CA THR A 187 -13.94 29.50 25.99
C THR A 187 -14.58 30.71 25.30
N GLN A 188 -14.29 30.90 24.01
CA GLN A 188 -14.89 31.94 23.16
C GLN A 188 -16.32 31.61 22.69
N LYS A 189 -16.86 30.41 23.02
CA LYS A 189 -18.16 29.89 22.59
C LYS A 189 -18.37 29.88 21.06
N LEU A 190 -17.27 29.75 20.31
CA LEU A 190 -17.31 29.68 18.85
C LEU A 190 -18.01 28.39 18.39
N LYS A 191 -18.76 28.50 17.28
CA LYS A 191 -19.45 27.38 16.63
C LYS A 191 -19.07 27.32 15.14
N PRO A 192 -18.96 26.12 14.55
CA PRO A 192 -19.14 24.81 15.16
C PRO A 192 -17.99 24.45 16.14
N HIS A 193 -18.22 23.46 16.99
CA HIS A 193 -17.18 22.97 17.91
C HIS A 193 -16.09 22.26 17.10
N LEU A 194 -14.83 22.64 17.33
CA LEU A 194 -13.66 22.02 16.70
C LEU A 194 -13.58 20.54 17.08
N LYS A 195 -13.56 19.66 16.08
CA LYS A 195 -13.37 18.21 16.24
C LYS A 195 -11.93 17.82 15.91
N ILE A 196 -11.35 16.90 16.70
CA ILE A 196 -9.98 16.40 16.51
C ILE A 196 -10.04 14.88 16.30
N GLY A 197 -9.58 14.43 15.14
CA GLY A 197 -9.47 13.01 14.80
C GLY A 197 -8.02 12.54 14.66
N VAL A 198 -7.73 11.33 15.14
CA VAL A 198 -6.46 10.62 14.91
C VAL A 198 -6.73 9.39 14.07
N LEU A 199 -6.14 9.34 12.88
CA LEU A 199 -6.46 8.35 11.84
C LEU A 199 -5.23 7.52 11.45
N GLY A 200 -5.42 6.27 11.03
CA GLY A 200 -4.39 5.41 10.46
C GLY A 200 -3.70 4.48 11.47
N CYS A 201 -2.46 4.08 11.19
CA CYS A 201 -1.84 2.95 11.90
C CYS A 201 -1.51 3.23 13.38
N MET A 202 -1.26 4.50 13.77
CA MET A 202 -1.04 4.84 15.19
C MET A 202 -2.35 4.82 15.98
N ALA A 203 -3.46 5.24 15.35
CA ALA A 203 -4.80 5.15 15.92
C ALA A 203 -5.16 3.70 16.26
N GLU A 204 -4.91 2.77 15.33
CA GLU A 204 -5.07 1.33 15.54
C GLU A 204 -4.22 0.80 16.70
N ARG A 205 -2.91 1.07 16.67
CA ARG A 205 -1.94 0.49 17.63
C ARG A 205 -2.05 1.08 19.05
N LEU A 206 -2.45 2.35 19.17
CA LEU A 206 -2.41 3.10 20.44
C LEU A 206 -3.79 3.55 20.95
N LYS A 207 -4.89 3.07 20.36
CA LYS A 207 -6.29 3.38 20.74
C LYS A 207 -6.51 3.55 22.25
N HIS A 208 -6.12 2.57 23.06
CA HIS A 208 -6.26 2.64 24.53
C HIS A 208 -5.47 3.82 25.14
N GLN A 209 -4.21 4.00 24.76
CA GLN A 209 -3.40 5.12 25.26
C GLN A 209 -3.88 6.49 24.79
N ILE A 210 -4.52 6.58 23.61
CA ILE A 210 -5.12 7.82 23.11
C ILE A 210 -6.37 8.14 23.94
N LEU A 211 -7.26 7.17 24.14
CA LEU A 211 -8.48 7.31 24.97
C LEU A 211 -8.16 7.66 26.44
N GLU A 212 -7.12 7.05 27.03
CA GLU A 212 -6.73 7.27 28.43
C GLU A 212 -6.02 8.61 28.67
N LYS A 213 -5.24 9.12 27.70
CA LYS A 213 -4.36 10.29 27.90
C LYS A 213 -4.89 11.57 27.26
N GLU A 214 -5.67 11.44 26.20
CA GLU A 214 -6.17 12.55 25.39
C GLU A 214 -7.68 12.46 25.20
N GLU A 215 -8.41 12.65 26.31
CA GLU A 215 -9.87 12.84 26.45
C GLU A 215 -10.50 13.83 25.44
N ILE A 216 -9.66 14.56 24.70
CA ILE A 216 -10.03 15.60 23.76
C ILE A 216 -10.18 15.11 22.31
N VAL A 217 -9.67 13.92 22.00
CA VAL A 217 -9.77 13.30 20.69
C VAL A 217 -11.21 12.81 20.50
N ASP A 218 -11.92 13.47 19.58
CA ASP A 218 -13.31 13.13 19.25
C ASP A 218 -13.38 11.87 18.38
N ILE A 219 -12.36 11.59 17.55
CA ILE A 219 -12.38 10.46 16.59
C ILE A 219 -11.07 9.66 16.61
N ILE A 220 -11.19 8.33 16.62
CA ILE A 220 -10.07 7.40 16.40
C ILE A 220 -10.46 6.43 15.27
N ALA A 221 -9.75 6.46 14.14
CA ALA A 221 -10.05 5.59 13.00
C ALA A 221 -8.85 4.76 12.52
N GLY A 222 -9.04 3.45 12.37
CA GLY A 222 -8.07 2.54 11.74
C GLY A 222 -7.93 2.80 10.23
N PRO A 223 -6.87 2.27 9.58
CA PRO A 223 -6.61 2.52 8.17
C PRO A 223 -7.62 1.89 7.21
N ASP A 224 -8.43 0.94 7.68
CA ASP A 224 -9.44 0.23 6.89
C ASP A 224 -10.87 0.67 7.28
N SER A 225 -11.00 1.86 7.88
CA SER A 225 -12.25 2.38 8.46
C SER A 225 -12.64 3.77 7.92
N TYR A 226 -12.02 4.28 6.85
CA TYR A 226 -12.22 5.68 6.42
C TYR A 226 -13.60 5.95 5.82
N LYS A 227 -14.26 4.97 5.19
CA LYS A 227 -15.66 5.09 4.71
C LYS A 227 -16.66 5.40 5.84
N ASP A 228 -16.31 5.02 7.07
CA ASP A 228 -17.12 5.25 8.25
C ASP A 228 -16.94 6.67 8.84
N LEU A 229 -15.93 7.42 8.40
CA LEU A 229 -15.57 8.72 8.96
C LEU A 229 -16.71 9.77 8.97
N PRO A 230 -17.57 9.88 7.93
CA PRO A 230 -18.75 10.76 7.98
C PRO A 230 -19.73 10.39 9.11
N ARG A 231 -19.95 9.10 9.35
CA ARG A 231 -20.79 8.63 10.47
C ARG A 231 -20.11 8.91 11.80
N LEU A 232 -18.81 8.62 11.94
CA LEU A 232 -18.03 8.93 13.15
C LEU A 232 -18.10 10.42 13.48
N LEU A 233 -17.90 11.31 12.51
CA LEU A 233 -18.04 12.77 12.67
C LEU A 233 -19.42 13.13 13.23
N SER A 234 -20.51 12.64 12.62
CA SER A 234 -21.88 12.93 13.05
C SER A 234 -22.21 12.51 14.49
N LEU A 235 -21.58 11.44 14.99
CA LEU A 235 -21.80 10.96 16.36
C LEU A 235 -21.13 11.86 17.40
N THR A 236 -19.99 12.48 17.08
CA THR A 236 -19.23 13.29 18.04
C THR A 236 -19.92 14.58 18.48
N ASP A 237 -20.94 15.05 17.76
CA ASP A 237 -21.74 16.21 18.19
C ASP A 237 -22.55 15.94 19.47
N SER A 238 -22.63 14.67 19.92
CA SER A 238 -23.13 14.27 21.25
C SER A 238 -22.08 14.36 22.39
N ASN A 239 -20.88 14.85 22.10
CA ASN A 239 -19.69 14.81 22.97
C ASN A 239 -19.20 13.40 23.38
N GLN A 240 -19.59 12.36 22.62
CA GLN A 240 -19.00 11.03 22.73
C GLN A 240 -17.83 10.87 21.75
N THR A 241 -16.71 10.28 22.20
CA THR A 241 -15.60 9.89 21.30
C THR A 241 -16.01 8.71 20.43
N ALA A 242 -15.90 8.88 19.11
CA ALA A 242 -16.25 7.86 18.13
C ALA A 242 -15.00 7.06 17.71
N VAL A 243 -15.06 5.73 17.80
CA VAL A 243 -13.91 4.85 17.54
C VAL A 243 -14.31 3.76 16.55
N ASN A 244 -13.57 3.64 15.44
CA ASN A 244 -13.62 2.46 14.56
C ASN A 244 -12.20 2.04 14.18
N VAL A 245 -11.78 0.91 14.73
CA VAL A 245 -10.41 0.35 14.69
C VAL A 245 -10.52 -1.16 14.45
N LEU A 246 -11.31 -1.49 13.43
CA LEU A 246 -11.59 -2.83 12.97
C LEU A 246 -10.95 -3.03 11.60
N LEU A 247 -10.04 -4.00 11.50
CA LEU A 247 -9.41 -4.39 10.25
C LEU A 247 -10.40 -5.25 9.46
N SER A 248 -10.82 -4.75 8.29
CA SER A 248 -11.67 -5.50 7.36
C SER A 248 -10.89 -6.62 6.64
N LEU A 249 -11.62 -7.63 6.14
CA LEU A 249 -11.05 -8.77 5.39
C LEU A 249 -10.97 -8.50 3.88
N ASP A 250 -11.59 -7.43 3.41
CA ASP A 250 -11.96 -7.15 2.02
C ASP A 250 -11.61 -5.72 1.56
N GLU A 251 -11.50 -4.75 2.47
CA GLU A 251 -11.40 -3.32 2.13
C GLU A 251 -10.09 -2.94 1.45
N THR A 252 -10.22 -2.29 0.31
CA THR A 252 -9.13 -1.82 -0.56
C THR A 252 -9.35 -0.40 -1.10
N TYR A 253 -10.53 0.18 -0.85
CA TYR A 253 -11.04 1.44 -1.42
C TYR A 253 -11.11 1.44 -2.96
N ALA A 254 -11.31 0.27 -3.58
CA ALA A 254 -11.39 0.08 -5.03
C ALA A 254 -12.54 0.83 -5.73
N ASP A 255 -13.53 1.23 -4.94
CA ASP A 255 -14.75 1.96 -5.28
C ASP A 255 -14.61 3.49 -5.17
N ILE A 256 -13.46 3.99 -4.69
CA ILE A 256 -13.21 5.42 -4.48
C ILE A 256 -12.09 5.90 -5.41
N VAL A 257 -12.38 6.93 -6.21
CA VAL A 257 -11.37 7.63 -7.02
C VAL A 257 -10.76 8.76 -6.16
N PRO A 258 -9.47 8.69 -5.77
CA PRO A 258 -8.90 9.66 -4.82
C PRO A 258 -8.84 11.08 -5.40
N VAL A 259 -9.33 12.05 -4.63
CA VAL A 259 -9.25 13.47 -5.02
C VAL A 259 -7.90 14.04 -4.57
N ARG A 260 -6.94 14.10 -5.49
CA ARG A 260 -5.57 14.60 -5.22
C ARG A 260 -5.60 15.97 -4.53
N LEU A 261 -4.95 16.06 -3.36
CA LEU A 261 -4.80 17.30 -2.58
C LEU A 261 -3.89 18.35 -3.22
N ASN A 262 -3.05 17.93 -4.17
CA ASN A 262 -2.19 18.78 -5.01
C ASN A 262 -2.39 18.36 -6.47
N GLN A 263 -3.17 19.14 -7.23
CA GLN A 263 -3.54 18.82 -8.61
C GLN A 263 -2.40 19.14 -9.59
N ASP A 264 -1.60 20.17 -9.29
CA ASP A 264 -0.43 20.60 -10.07
C ASP A 264 0.76 19.62 -9.98
N SER A 265 0.64 18.57 -9.16
CA SER A 265 1.66 17.53 -9.04
C SER A 265 1.76 16.69 -10.32
N VAL A 266 2.92 16.77 -10.99
CA VAL A 266 3.29 15.91 -12.12
C VAL A 266 3.50 14.44 -11.72
N THR A 267 3.51 14.13 -10.41
CA THR A 267 3.58 12.77 -9.89
C THR A 267 2.33 12.41 -9.08
N ALA A 268 1.97 11.13 -9.08
CA ALA A 268 0.85 10.59 -8.31
C ALA A 268 1.21 9.27 -7.59
N PHE A 269 0.50 9.00 -6.49
CA PHE A 269 0.52 7.73 -5.79
C PHE A 269 -0.76 6.95 -6.09
N VAL A 270 -0.63 5.65 -6.35
CA VAL A 270 -1.77 4.75 -6.65
C VAL A 270 -1.67 3.53 -5.75
N SER A 271 -2.59 3.40 -4.79
CA SER A 271 -2.64 2.25 -3.88
C SER A 271 -3.19 1.01 -4.59
N ILE A 272 -2.33 0.01 -4.82
CA ILE A 272 -2.69 -1.25 -5.49
C ILE A 272 -3.05 -2.38 -4.51
N MET A 273 -2.64 -2.27 -3.24
CA MET A 273 -2.95 -3.27 -2.21
C MET A 273 -2.79 -2.72 -0.78
N ARG A 274 -3.42 -3.38 0.19
CA ARG A 274 -3.32 -3.08 1.63
C ARG A 274 -2.93 -4.34 2.41
N GLY A 275 -2.26 -4.16 3.55
CA GLY A 275 -1.85 -5.26 4.45
C GLY A 275 -0.63 -6.05 3.97
N CYS A 276 -0.14 -6.97 4.81
CA CYS A 276 1.08 -7.75 4.55
C CYS A 276 0.99 -9.15 5.18
N ASP A 277 1.28 -10.21 4.41
CA ASP A 277 1.28 -11.60 4.90
C ASP A 277 2.68 -12.03 5.38
N ASN A 278 3.70 -11.19 5.18
CA ASN A 278 5.06 -11.41 5.67
C ASN A 278 5.15 -11.17 7.20
N MET A 279 5.14 -12.26 7.97
CA MET A 279 5.28 -12.26 9.44
C MET A 279 6.73 -12.06 9.91
N CYS A 280 7.40 -11.01 9.41
CA CYS A 280 8.75 -10.58 9.82
C CYS A 280 8.74 -10.15 11.30
N THR A 281 9.68 -10.63 12.12
CA THR A 281 9.59 -10.50 13.60
C THR A 281 9.71 -9.08 14.14
N TYR A 282 10.24 -8.14 13.34
CA TYR A 282 10.34 -6.72 13.67
C TYR A 282 9.14 -5.88 13.18
N CYS A 283 8.23 -6.45 12.39
CA CYS A 283 7.24 -5.68 11.63
C CYS A 283 5.85 -5.68 12.28
N ILE A 284 5.26 -4.48 12.40
CA ILE A 284 3.95 -4.25 13.00
C ILE A 284 2.79 -4.25 11.97
N VAL A 285 3.11 -4.28 10.67
CA VAL A 285 2.14 -4.10 9.58
C VAL A 285 0.99 -5.14 9.59
N PRO A 286 1.23 -6.47 9.73
CA PRO A 286 0.14 -7.45 9.73
C PRO A 286 -0.92 -7.20 10.82
N PHE A 287 -0.51 -6.57 11.93
CA PHE A 287 -1.37 -6.23 13.07
C PHE A 287 -2.01 -4.83 12.98
N THR A 288 -1.63 -4.02 11.99
CA THR A 288 -2.10 -2.62 11.85
C THR A 288 -2.69 -2.27 10.48
N ARG A 289 -2.58 -3.15 9.48
CA ARG A 289 -3.28 -3.09 8.18
C ARG A 289 -3.85 -4.45 7.73
N GLY A 290 -3.76 -5.47 8.57
CA GLY A 290 -4.25 -6.81 8.26
C GLY A 290 -3.40 -7.57 7.23
N ARG A 291 -4.03 -8.60 6.66
CA ARG A 291 -3.48 -9.48 5.61
C ARG A 291 -3.46 -8.79 4.24
N GLU A 292 -2.71 -9.34 3.29
CA GLU A 292 -2.61 -8.82 1.92
C GLU A 292 -3.93 -8.93 1.14
N ARG A 293 -4.54 -7.76 0.89
CA ARG A 293 -5.73 -7.57 0.06
C ARG A 293 -5.36 -6.72 -1.15
N SER A 294 -5.48 -7.31 -2.34
CA SER A 294 -5.19 -6.63 -3.63
C SER A 294 -6.43 -5.88 -4.14
N ARG A 295 -6.24 -4.67 -4.66
CA ARG A 295 -7.28 -3.92 -5.37
C ARG A 295 -7.49 -4.54 -6.77
N PRO A 296 -8.73 -4.70 -7.26
CA PRO A 296 -9.00 -5.21 -8.61
C PRO A 296 -8.25 -4.44 -9.71
N MET A 297 -7.67 -5.17 -10.67
CA MET A 297 -6.82 -4.61 -11.72
C MET A 297 -7.54 -3.54 -12.55
N ALA A 298 -8.81 -3.77 -12.89
CA ALA A 298 -9.62 -2.83 -13.65
C ALA A 298 -9.76 -1.46 -12.94
N SER A 299 -9.91 -1.45 -11.62
CA SER A 299 -10.00 -0.22 -10.82
C SER A 299 -8.65 0.53 -10.78
N ILE A 300 -7.52 -0.19 -10.73
CA ILE A 300 -6.18 0.43 -10.82
C ILE A 300 -5.96 1.02 -12.22
N VAL A 301 -6.24 0.26 -13.28
CA VAL A 301 -6.09 0.69 -14.67
C VAL A 301 -6.94 1.92 -14.97
N GLN A 302 -8.17 1.98 -14.46
CA GLN A 302 -9.06 3.14 -14.60
C GLN A 302 -8.52 4.39 -13.89
N GLU A 303 -8.01 4.26 -12.66
CA GLU A 303 -7.39 5.38 -11.94
C GLU A 303 -6.14 5.88 -12.67
N VAL A 304 -5.30 4.98 -13.15
CA VAL A 304 -4.08 5.32 -13.90
C VAL A 304 -4.38 5.99 -15.25
N SER A 305 -5.42 5.55 -15.97
CA SER A 305 -5.91 6.23 -17.19
C SER A 305 -6.32 7.67 -16.89
N SER A 306 -7.14 7.88 -15.86
CA SER A 306 -7.60 9.22 -15.49
C SER A 306 -6.44 10.12 -15.02
N LEU A 307 -5.39 9.56 -14.41
CA LEU A 307 -4.19 10.32 -14.04
C LEU A 307 -3.36 10.72 -15.28
N ALA A 308 -3.24 9.85 -16.29
CA ALA A 308 -2.60 10.19 -17.56
C ALA A 308 -3.40 11.27 -18.33
N GLU A 309 -4.73 11.17 -18.35
CA GLU A 309 -5.64 12.19 -18.90
C GLU A 309 -5.52 13.55 -18.17
N GLN A 310 -5.24 13.52 -16.86
CA GLN A 310 -4.91 14.72 -16.05
C GLN A 310 -3.47 15.24 -16.26
N GLY A 311 -2.69 14.65 -17.16
CA GLY A 311 -1.33 15.09 -17.47
C GLY A 311 -0.25 14.65 -16.47
N VAL A 312 -0.52 13.68 -15.60
CA VAL A 312 0.49 13.11 -14.69
C VAL A 312 1.57 12.38 -15.50
N LYS A 313 2.85 12.53 -15.10
CA LYS A 313 4.01 11.97 -15.80
C LYS A 313 4.86 10.99 -15.00
N GLU A 314 4.59 10.80 -13.71
CA GLU A 314 5.09 9.63 -12.97
C GLU A 314 4.03 9.07 -12.00
N VAL A 315 3.69 7.79 -12.13
CA VAL A 315 2.82 7.06 -11.20
C VAL A 315 3.68 6.12 -10.36
N THR A 316 3.59 6.27 -9.04
CA THR A 316 4.19 5.32 -8.08
C THR A 316 3.12 4.42 -7.48
N LEU A 317 3.18 3.13 -7.83
CA LEU A 317 2.34 2.09 -7.25
C LEU A 317 2.73 1.85 -5.78
N LEU A 318 1.74 1.87 -4.89
CA LEU A 318 1.90 1.72 -3.44
C LEU A 318 1.25 0.45 -2.90
N GLY A 319 1.91 -0.13 -1.89
CA GLY A 319 1.46 -1.28 -1.14
C GLY A 319 2.36 -1.51 0.07
N GLN A 320 2.21 -2.64 0.75
CA GLN A 320 3.13 -3.05 1.84
C GLN A 320 4.01 -4.25 1.44
N ASN A 321 3.67 -4.91 0.33
CA ASN A 321 4.51 -5.87 -0.39
C ASN A 321 4.10 -5.90 -1.87
N VAL A 322 4.38 -4.83 -2.62
CA VAL A 322 3.74 -4.56 -3.95
C VAL A 322 3.85 -5.71 -4.95
N ASN A 323 4.96 -6.44 -4.98
CA ASN A 323 5.19 -7.54 -5.91
C ASN A 323 4.54 -8.88 -5.52
N SER A 324 3.94 -8.98 -4.32
CA SER A 324 2.99 -10.06 -4.00
C SER A 324 1.54 -9.79 -4.46
N TYR A 325 1.29 -8.66 -5.13
CA TYR A 325 -0.01 -8.31 -5.68
C TYR A 325 -0.62 -9.47 -6.47
N ARG A 326 -1.90 -9.74 -6.17
CA ARG A 326 -2.69 -10.76 -6.86
C ARG A 326 -4.17 -10.43 -6.84
N ASP A 327 -4.72 -10.08 -8.00
CA ASP A 327 -6.15 -9.91 -8.18
C ASP A 327 -6.84 -11.28 -8.30
N LEU A 328 -7.86 -11.52 -7.48
CA LEU A 328 -8.70 -12.71 -7.51
C LEU A 328 -10.11 -12.43 -8.05
N SER A 329 -10.53 -11.18 -8.20
CA SER A 329 -11.91 -10.82 -8.58
C SER A 329 -12.33 -11.33 -9.96
N ALA A 330 -11.36 -11.51 -10.86
CA ALA A 330 -11.56 -12.13 -12.18
C ALA A 330 -11.88 -13.64 -12.10
N MET A 331 -11.58 -14.32 -11.00
CA MET A 331 -11.89 -15.75 -10.81
C MET A 331 -13.34 -15.98 -10.40
N ASP A 332 -13.91 -15.08 -9.60
CA ASP A 332 -15.25 -15.21 -9.01
C ASP A 332 -16.37 -15.11 -10.07
N TYR A 333 -16.13 -14.39 -11.17
CA TYR A 333 -17.13 -14.14 -12.22
C TYR A 333 -17.26 -15.26 -13.28
N TYR A 334 -16.22 -16.06 -13.51
CA TYR A 334 -16.14 -16.96 -14.67
C TYR A 334 -15.81 -18.42 -14.33
N GLY A 335 -16.13 -18.87 -13.11
CA GLY A 335 -16.12 -20.29 -12.75
C GLY A 335 -14.75 -20.99 -12.86
N GLY A 336 -13.67 -20.21 -12.88
CA GLY A 336 -12.31 -20.68 -13.11
C GLY A 336 -11.82 -20.48 -14.55
N LEU A 337 -11.06 -19.40 -14.76
CA LEU A 337 -9.80 -19.52 -15.47
C LEU A 337 -8.73 -19.96 -14.45
N PRO A 338 -8.43 -21.26 -14.31
CA PRO A 338 -7.24 -21.70 -13.59
C PRO A 338 -6.01 -21.31 -14.41
N SER A 339 -5.50 -20.10 -14.16
CA SER A 339 -4.09 -19.82 -14.36
C SER A 339 -3.31 -20.71 -13.38
N ASP A 340 -3.09 -21.96 -13.78
CA ASP A 340 -2.29 -22.95 -13.02
C ASP A 340 -0.78 -22.71 -13.21
N ARG A 341 -0.42 -21.55 -13.78
CA ARG A 341 0.91 -20.94 -13.68
C ARG A 341 1.29 -20.87 -12.21
N GLU A 342 2.25 -21.70 -11.79
CA GLU A 342 2.73 -21.65 -10.42
C GLU A 342 3.35 -20.27 -10.13
N THR A 343 3.21 -19.81 -8.89
CA THR A 343 3.94 -18.63 -8.44
C THR A 343 5.35 -19.04 -8.06
N HIS A 344 6.25 -18.89 -9.02
CA HIS A 344 7.69 -18.93 -8.81
C HIS A 344 8.10 -17.78 -7.89
N LEU A 345 9.03 -18.07 -6.98
CA LEU A 345 9.76 -17.09 -6.19
C LEU A 345 11.16 -16.99 -6.78
N ALA A 346 11.93 -15.95 -6.41
CA ALA A 346 13.36 -15.91 -6.69
C ALA A 346 14.08 -17.17 -6.12
N GLU A 347 15.17 -17.60 -6.76
CA GLU A 347 15.89 -18.82 -6.38
C GLU A 347 16.49 -18.74 -4.97
N GLY A 348 16.37 -19.82 -4.20
CA GLY A 348 16.79 -19.87 -2.80
C GLY A 348 15.82 -19.21 -1.79
N PHE A 349 14.77 -18.53 -2.25
CA PHE A 349 13.76 -17.92 -1.37
C PHE A 349 12.60 -18.88 -1.06
N HIS A 350 12.11 -18.82 0.17
CA HIS A 350 10.91 -19.53 0.63
C HIS A 350 9.96 -18.57 1.36
N THR A 351 8.72 -19.02 1.59
CA THR A 351 7.73 -18.22 2.30
C THR A 351 6.94 -19.04 3.32
N VAL A 352 6.57 -18.38 4.43
CA VAL A 352 5.99 -19.03 5.63
C VAL A 352 4.46 -19.17 5.51
N TYR A 353 3.83 -18.47 4.57
CA TYR A 353 2.39 -18.55 4.31
C TYR A 353 2.07 -19.37 3.05
N LYS A 354 0.83 -19.89 2.97
CA LYS A 354 0.34 -20.67 1.83
C LYS A 354 0.39 -19.81 0.55
N LYS A 355 1.11 -20.27 -0.48
CA LYS A 355 1.07 -19.64 -1.82
C LYS A 355 -0.38 -19.48 -2.29
N LYS A 356 -0.76 -18.28 -2.71
CA LYS A 356 -2.06 -18.00 -3.35
C LYS A 356 -2.01 -18.58 -4.78
N LYS A 357 -3.06 -19.31 -5.20
CA LYS A 357 -3.18 -19.92 -6.54
C LYS A 357 -4.11 -19.09 -7.43
N GLY A 358 -3.91 -19.15 -8.76
CA GLY A 358 -4.72 -18.41 -9.73
C GLY A 358 -4.60 -16.89 -9.62
N GLY A 359 -5.49 -16.16 -10.29
CA GLY A 359 -5.52 -14.70 -10.29
C GLY A 359 -4.46 -14.03 -11.16
N LEU A 360 -4.62 -12.74 -11.37
CA LEU A 360 -3.67 -11.89 -12.11
C LEU A 360 -2.60 -11.39 -11.14
N ARG A 361 -1.31 -11.51 -11.50
CA ARG A 361 -0.17 -11.23 -10.61
C ARG A 361 0.38 -9.82 -10.81
N PHE A 362 1.40 -9.46 -10.04
CA PHE A 362 2.10 -8.17 -10.19
C PHE A 362 2.65 -7.93 -11.60
N VAL A 363 3.22 -8.94 -12.27
CA VAL A 363 3.70 -8.81 -13.66
C VAL A 363 2.55 -8.48 -14.62
N ASP A 364 1.40 -9.12 -14.45
CA ASP A 364 0.21 -8.91 -15.29
C ASP A 364 -0.38 -7.50 -15.05
N LEU A 365 -0.31 -6.98 -13.82
CA LEU A 365 -0.67 -5.58 -13.49
C LEU A 365 0.32 -4.58 -14.11
N LEU A 366 1.62 -4.83 -13.95
CA LEU A 366 2.68 -3.93 -14.37
C LEU A 366 2.74 -3.80 -15.91
N ASP A 367 2.46 -4.88 -16.65
CA ASP A 367 2.30 -4.88 -18.10
C ASP A 367 1.10 -4.03 -18.55
N LYS A 368 -0.05 -4.17 -17.88
CA LYS A 368 -1.23 -3.34 -18.18
C LYS A 368 -1.00 -1.87 -17.85
N VAL A 369 -0.44 -1.56 -16.67
CA VAL A 369 -0.18 -0.18 -16.24
C VAL A 369 0.84 0.52 -17.15
N SER A 370 1.92 -0.16 -17.54
CA SER A 370 2.93 0.38 -18.48
C SER A 370 2.43 0.52 -19.93
N SER A 371 1.28 -0.07 -20.27
CA SER A 371 0.66 0.02 -21.59
C SER A 371 -0.43 1.11 -21.72
N ILE A 372 -0.68 1.89 -20.67
CA ILE A 372 -1.72 2.96 -20.68
C ILE A 372 -1.20 4.23 -21.38
N ASP A 373 -0.07 4.77 -20.92
CA ASP A 373 0.65 5.89 -21.55
C ASP A 373 2.15 5.55 -21.61
N PRO A 374 2.74 5.35 -22.80
CA PRO A 374 4.17 5.11 -22.97
C PRO A 374 5.06 6.26 -22.45
N GLU A 375 4.56 7.49 -22.37
CA GLU A 375 5.31 8.66 -21.88
C GLU A 375 5.19 8.83 -20.35
N MET A 376 4.29 8.08 -19.69
CA MET A 376 4.11 8.11 -18.24
C MET A 376 5.06 7.13 -17.56
N ARG A 377 5.93 7.64 -16.68
CA ARG A 377 6.88 6.80 -15.95
C ARG A 377 6.20 5.99 -14.86
N ILE A 378 6.45 4.69 -14.82
CA ILE A 378 5.90 3.77 -13.81
C ILE A 378 6.99 3.43 -12.78
N ARG A 379 6.66 3.63 -11.51
CA ARG A 379 7.48 3.26 -10.34
C ARG A 379 6.64 2.39 -9.39
N PHE A 380 7.31 1.61 -8.55
CA PHE A 380 6.70 0.95 -7.40
C PHE A 380 7.62 1.01 -6.19
N THR A 381 7.07 0.83 -4.98
CA THR A 381 7.84 0.92 -3.71
C THR A 381 7.44 -0.16 -2.71
N SER A 382 8.31 -0.46 -1.75
CA SER A 382 8.13 -1.55 -0.77
C SER A 382 7.85 -2.94 -1.39
N PRO A 383 8.64 -3.45 -2.36
CA PRO A 383 8.59 -4.84 -2.77
C PRO A 383 9.42 -5.73 -1.82
N HIS A 384 9.22 -7.05 -1.87
CA HIS A 384 10.01 -8.05 -1.16
C HIS A 384 10.93 -8.81 -2.13
N PRO A 385 12.23 -9.04 -1.80
CA PRO A 385 13.18 -9.68 -2.73
C PRO A 385 12.72 -11.06 -3.26
N LYS A 386 12.10 -11.89 -2.40
CA LYS A 386 11.51 -13.19 -2.79
C LYS A 386 10.54 -13.14 -3.98
N ASP A 387 9.82 -12.02 -4.14
CA ASP A 387 8.70 -11.86 -5.07
C ASP A 387 9.17 -11.24 -6.41
N PHE A 388 10.44 -11.44 -6.78
CA PHE A 388 11.03 -11.09 -8.09
C PHE A 388 11.39 -12.36 -8.88
N PRO A 389 10.43 -13.03 -9.54
CA PRO A 389 10.72 -14.00 -10.59
C PRO A 389 11.18 -13.30 -11.88
N ASP A 390 11.84 -14.04 -12.77
CA ASP A 390 12.40 -13.53 -14.02
C ASP A 390 11.38 -12.76 -14.86
N GLU A 391 10.12 -13.24 -14.95
CA GLU A 391 9.01 -12.57 -15.65
C GLU A 391 8.86 -11.07 -15.29
N VAL A 392 9.15 -10.70 -14.03
CA VAL A 392 9.08 -9.30 -13.56
C VAL A 392 10.33 -8.53 -13.98
N LEU A 393 11.51 -9.16 -13.96
CA LEU A 393 12.78 -8.54 -14.34
C LEU A 393 12.87 -8.31 -15.86
N GLU A 394 12.41 -9.28 -16.65
CA GLU A 394 12.27 -9.18 -18.10
C GLU A 394 11.31 -8.06 -18.48
N LEU A 395 10.14 -7.95 -17.83
CA LEU A 395 9.21 -6.86 -18.07
C LEU A 395 9.81 -5.47 -17.75
N ILE A 396 10.63 -5.35 -16.69
CA ILE A 396 11.33 -4.10 -16.34
C ILE A 396 12.45 -3.79 -17.34
N ARG A 397 13.11 -4.81 -17.93
CA ARG A 397 14.09 -4.66 -19.00
C ARG A 397 13.45 -4.17 -20.30
N ASP A 398 12.29 -4.73 -20.65
CA ASP A 398 11.67 -4.59 -21.97
C ASP A 398 10.73 -3.37 -22.10
N ARG A 399 10.33 -2.75 -20.98
CA ARG A 399 9.45 -1.57 -20.95
C ARG A 399 10.20 -0.31 -20.50
N SER A 400 10.56 0.54 -21.46
CA SER A 400 11.32 1.79 -21.25
C SER A 400 10.70 2.80 -20.27
N ASN A 401 9.38 2.77 -20.06
CA ASN A 401 8.68 3.65 -19.12
C ASN A 401 8.66 3.11 -17.68
N ILE A 402 9.06 1.86 -17.43
CA ILE A 402 9.24 1.33 -16.08
C ILE A 402 10.60 1.76 -15.53
N CYS A 403 10.64 2.23 -14.29
CA CYS A 403 11.89 2.66 -13.67
C CYS A 403 12.88 1.50 -13.49
N SER A 404 14.05 1.59 -14.10
CA SER A 404 15.24 0.74 -13.86
C SER A 404 15.89 1.03 -12.48
N SER A 405 15.06 1.07 -11.45
CA SER A 405 15.37 1.54 -10.09
C SER A 405 14.65 0.65 -9.09
N LEU A 406 15.34 -0.40 -8.63
CA LEU A 406 14.79 -1.37 -7.68
C LEU A 406 15.17 -1.04 -6.24
N HIS A 407 14.18 -1.19 -5.37
CA HIS A 407 14.36 -1.18 -3.93
C HIS A 407 14.28 -2.63 -3.46
N MET A 408 15.39 -3.16 -2.93
CA MET A 408 15.57 -4.57 -2.57
C MET A 408 15.93 -4.67 -1.08
N PRO A 409 14.96 -4.61 -0.15
CA PRO A 409 15.26 -4.51 1.28
C PRO A 409 15.98 -5.76 1.83
N ALA A 410 17.30 -5.67 2.00
CA ALA A 410 18.13 -6.74 2.57
C ALA A 410 17.79 -6.97 4.05
N GLN A 411 17.60 -5.89 4.81
CA GLN A 411 17.40 -5.81 6.28
C GLN A 411 18.65 -6.16 7.10
N SER A 412 19.41 -7.18 6.74
CA SER A 412 20.73 -7.53 7.29
C SER A 412 21.55 -8.29 6.23
N GLY A 413 22.88 -8.32 6.37
CA GLY A 413 23.78 -9.11 5.51
C GLY A 413 24.27 -10.42 6.13
N ASN A 414 23.73 -10.84 7.27
CA ASN A 414 24.06 -12.11 7.90
C ASN A 414 22.87 -13.10 7.87
N SER A 415 23.13 -14.33 7.41
CA SER A 415 22.13 -15.39 7.23
C SER A 415 21.45 -15.85 8.53
N ALA A 416 22.12 -15.77 9.69
CA ALA A 416 21.52 -16.06 10.99
C ALA A 416 20.61 -14.92 11.48
N VAL A 417 21.00 -13.66 11.30
CA VAL A 417 20.14 -12.49 11.59
C VAL A 417 18.88 -12.52 10.71
N LEU A 418 19.03 -12.75 9.40
CA LEU A 418 17.91 -12.90 8.46
C LEU A 418 16.91 -14.00 8.87
N LYS A 419 17.42 -15.11 9.43
CA LYS A 419 16.61 -16.18 10.02
C LYS A 419 15.86 -15.73 11.28
N ARG A 420 16.51 -15.01 12.21
CA ARG A 420 15.83 -14.42 13.41
C ARG A 420 14.80 -13.34 13.02
N MET A 421 15.03 -12.62 11.93
CA MET A 421 14.09 -11.67 11.32
C MET A 421 12.91 -12.35 10.58
N ARG A 422 12.97 -13.66 10.32
CA ARG A 422 12.04 -14.46 9.49
C ARG A 422 11.91 -13.96 8.04
N ARG A 423 13.04 -13.60 7.41
CA ARG A 423 13.07 -13.06 6.03
C ARG A 423 12.80 -14.08 4.92
N GLY A 424 13.01 -15.37 5.18
CA GLY A 424 12.72 -16.46 4.22
C GLY A 424 13.81 -16.69 3.16
N TYR A 425 15.03 -16.20 3.42
CA TYR A 425 16.20 -16.35 2.54
C TYR A 425 17.50 -16.20 3.35
N SER A 426 18.63 -16.47 2.73
CA SER A 426 19.97 -16.28 3.28
C SER A 426 20.72 -15.15 2.55
N ARG A 427 21.86 -14.69 3.09
CA ARG A 427 22.70 -13.66 2.45
C ARG A 427 23.07 -14.05 1.02
N GLU A 428 23.43 -15.32 0.84
CA GLU A 428 23.95 -15.87 -0.40
C GLU A 428 22.87 -15.81 -1.49
N ALA A 429 21.69 -16.41 -1.26
CA ALA A 429 20.56 -16.32 -2.19
C ALA A 429 20.10 -14.88 -2.49
N TYR A 430 20.23 -13.96 -1.53
CA TYR A 430 19.98 -12.53 -1.78
C TYR A 430 21.06 -11.91 -2.69
N PHE A 431 22.34 -12.25 -2.48
CA PHE A 431 23.44 -11.76 -3.30
C PHE A 431 23.38 -12.31 -4.74
N ASP A 432 23.04 -13.59 -4.89
CA ASP A 432 22.85 -14.25 -6.18
C ASP A 432 21.73 -13.59 -6.98
N LEU A 433 20.58 -13.30 -6.35
CA LEU A 433 19.50 -12.52 -6.95
C LEU A 433 19.96 -11.11 -7.38
N ILE A 434 20.79 -10.42 -6.60
CA ILE A 434 21.33 -9.11 -6.97
C ILE A 434 22.31 -9.18 -8.15
N CYS A 435 23.10 -10.25 -8.24
CA CYS A 435 23.95 -10.54 -9.40
C CYS A 435 23.12 -10.80 -10.66
N HIS A 436 22.10 -11.65 -10.56
CA HIS A 436 21.16 -11.97 -11.65
C HIS A 436 20.42 -10.72 -12.17
N VAL A 437 19.86 -9.92 -11.26
CA VAL A 437 19.21 -8.63 -11.58
C VAL A 437 20.13 -7.68 -12.37
N ARG A 438 21.43 -7.65 -12.05
CA ARG A 438 22.43 -6.84 -12.76
C ARG A 438 22.86 -7.41 -14.11
N GLN A 439 22.78 -8.72 -14.30
CA GLN A 439 23.05 -9.38 -15.58
C GLN A 439 21.87 -9.18 -16.54
N LEU A 440 20.63 -9.27 -16.05
CA LEU A 440 19.43 -9.03 -16.86
C LEU A 440 19.18 -7.55 -17.18
N ILE A 441 19.49 -6.63 -16.24
CA ILE A 441 19.25 -5.19 -16.38
C ILE A 441 20.56 -4.44 -16.12
N PRO A 442 21.40 -4.21 -17.16
CA PRO A 442 22.57 -3.35 -17.06
C PRO A 442 22.22 -1.95 -16.54
N ASN A 443 23.13 -1.34 -15.78
CA ASN A 443 22.99 0.00 -15.19
C ASN A 443 21.81 0.19 -14.22
N ILE A 444 21.17 -0.88 -13.74
CA ILE A 444 20.07 -0.79 -12.77
C ILE A 444 20.49 -0.12 -11.46
N SER A 445 19.68 0.86 -11.01
CA SER A 445 19.86 1.54 -9.74
C SER A 445 19.28 0.69 -8.61
N LEU A 446 20.11 0.34 -7.62
CA LEU A 446 19.73 -0.50 -6.48
C LEU A 446 19.69 0.30 -5.18
N SER A 447 18.63 0.12 -4.40
CA SER A 447 18.52 0.64 -3.03
C SER A 447 18.08 -0.43 -2.03
N SER A 448 18.38 -0.26 -0.75
CA SER A 448 18.02 -1.23 0.30
C SER A 448 17.78 -0.55 1.66
N ASP A 449 16.97 -1.20 2.49
CA ASP A 449 16.84 -0.92 3.93
C ASP A 449 17.73 -1.87 4.74
N PHE A 450 18.34 -1.37 5.82
CA PHE A 450 19.05 -2.16 6.83
C PHE A 450 18.60 -1.78 8.24
N ILE A 451 18.51 -2.77 9.13
CA ILE A 451 18.15 -2.62 10.55
C ILE A 451 19.32 -3.07 11.40
N CYS A 452 19.94 -2.13 12.13
CA CYS A 452 21.11 -2.39 12.96
C CYS A 452 20.75 -2.45 14.45
N GLY A 453 21.42 -3.32 15.21
CA GLY A 453 21.15 -3.59 16.62
C GLY A 453 19.93 -4.50 16.86
N PHE A 454 19.68 -5.46 15.96
CA PHE A 454 18.57 -6.41 16.09
C PHE A 454 18.70 -7.31 17.35
N CYS A 455 17.61 -7.99 17.76
CA CYS A 455 17.61 -8.93 18.89
C CYS A 455 18.76 -9.96 18.78
N GLY A 456 19.78 -9.79 19.63
CA GLY A 456 20.96 -10.66 19.71
C GLY A 456 21.96 -10.54 18.56
N GLU A 457 21.99 -9.43 17.81
CA GLU A 457 23.00 -9.18 16.78
C GLU A 457 24.41 -9.01 17.39
N THR A 458 25.41 -9.69 16.82
CA THR A 458 26.83 -9.59 17.23
C THR A 458 27.63 -8.62 16.36
N ASP A 459 28.82 -8.21 16.81
CA ASP A 459 29.74 -7.39 16.01
C ASP A 459 30.19 -8.11 14.71
N GLU A 460 30.25 -9.45 14.71
CA GLU A 460 30.58 -10.27 13.54
C GLU A 460 29.42 -10.28 12.53
N GLU A 461 28.19 -10.51 12.99
CA GLU A 461 26.98 -10.45 12.15
C GLU A 461 26.72 -9.03 11.59
N PHE A 462 27.19 -8.00 12.30
CA PHE A 462 27.18 -6.62 11.83
C PHE A 462 28.27 -6.35 10.78
N GLU A 463 29.50 -6.86 10.95
CA GLU A 463 30.55 -6.72 9.94
C GLU A 463 30.19 -7.47 8.64
N ASP A 464 29.52 -8.62 8.73
CA ASP A 464 28.87 -9.29 7.59
C ASP A 464 27.92 -8.36 6.83
N THR A 465 27.17 -7.52 7.54
CA THR A 465 26.28 -6.54 6.90
C THR A 465 27.07 -5.46 6.16
N LEU A 466 28.25 -5.07 6.67
CA LEU A 466 29.15 -4.13 6.00
C LEU A 466 29.84 -4.76 4.77
N THR A 467 30.21 -6.04 4.81
CA THR A 467 30.77 -6.74 3.64
C THR A 467 29.73 -6.85 2.52
N LEU A 468 28.48 -7.23 2.82
CA LEU A 468 27.41 -7.27 1.82
C LEU A 468 27.14 -5.89 1.19
N MET A 469 27.19 -4.80 1.98
CA MET A 469 27.09 -3.43 1.45
C MET A 469 28.25 -3.07 0.52
N SER A 470 29.46 -3.56 0.81
CA SER A 470 30.68 -3.30 0.04
C SER A 470 30.76 -4.12 -1.26
N GLU A 471 30.23 -5.35 -1.24
CA GLU A 471 30.08 -6.24 -2.39
C GLU A 471 28.98 -5.75 -3.33
N VAL A 472 27.79 -5.47 -2.78
CA VAL A 472 26.64 -5.04 -3.59
C VAL A 472 26.80 -3.60 -4.10
N LYS A 473 27.36 -2.66 -3.33
CA LYS A 473 27.48 -1.24 -3.73
C LYS A 473 26.12 -0.64 -4.17
N TYR A 474 25.22 -0.50 -3.21
CA TYR A 474 23.91 0.14 -3.43
C TYR A 474 24.08 1.63 -3.80
N ASN A 475 23.24 2.13 -4.71
CA ASN A 475 23.14 3.55 -5.04
C ASN A 475 22.52 4.37 -3.89
N MET A 476 21.68 3.74 -3.05
CA MET A 476 21.09 4.35 -1.86
C MET A 476 20.84 3.29 -0.77
N ALA A 477 21.23 3.57 0.47
CA ALA A 477 20.94 2.70 1.61
C ALA A 477 20.25 3.48 2.73
N TYR A 478 19.10 2.98 3.19
CA TYR A 478 18.38 3.53 4.34
C TYR A 478 18.73 2.70 5.57
N LEU A 479 19.28 3.36 6.59
CA LEU A 479 19.93 2.70 7.72
C LEU A 479 19.19 3.07 9.00
N PHE A 480 18.59 2.08 9.66
CA PHE A 480 17.69 2.30 10.80
C PHE A 480 18.17 1.57 12.06
N PRO A 481 18.11 2.20 13.25
CA PRO A 481 18.28 1.48 14.50
C PRO A 481 17.08 0.56 14.74
N TYR A 482 17.31 -0.62 15.32
CA TYR A 482 16.22 -1.53 15.69
C TYR A 482 15.32 -0.89 16.76
N SER A 483 14.06 -0.66 16.38
CA SER A 483 13.03 -0.06 17.24
C SER A 483 12.04 -1.14 17.68
N MET A 484 12.23 -1.65 18.90
CA MET A 484 11.39 -2.71 19.51
C MET A 484 9.98 -2.18 19.82
N ARG A 485 8.95 -2.95 19.49
CA ARG A 485 7.53 -2.63 19.75
C ARG A 485 6.87 -3.76 20.53
N GLU A 486 5.81 -3.46 21.28
CA GLU A 486 5.18 -4.40 22.23
C GLU A 486 4.76 -5.73 21.57
N VAL A 487 4.15 -5.67 20.38
CA VAL A 487 3.73 -6.85 19.61
C VAL A 487 4.92 -7.59 18.97
N SER A 488 6.00 -6.88 18.58
CA SER A 488 7.17 -7.51 17.96
C SER A 488 7.97 -8.32 18.99
N CYS A 489 8.05 -7.82 20.23
CA CYS A 489 8.78 -8.40 21.36
C CYS A 489 8.54 -9.92 21.54
N PHE A 490 7.27 -10.34 21.56
CA PHE A 490 6.87 -11.75 21.70
C PHE A 490 7.39 -12.67 20.58
N THR A 491 7.70 -12.13 19.40
CA THR A 491 8.17 -12.92 18.24
C THR A 491 9.66 -12.77 17.93
N SER A 492 10.30 -11.69 18.39
CA SER A 492 11.69 -11.35 18.04
C SER A 492 12.72 -11.67 19.13
N CYS A 493 12.35 -11.57 20.41
CA CYS A 493 13.30 -11.56 21.52
C CYS A 493 13.02 -12.62 22.62
N ASN A 494 11.80 -13.16 22.73
CA ASN A 494 11.45 -14.25 23.66
C ASN A 494 11.60 -15.66 23.03
N ALA A 495 12.47 -15.82 22.02
CA ALA A 495 12.73 -17.09 21.34
C ALA A 495 14.03 -17.77 21.82
N TYR A 496 14.49 -17.39 23.02
CA TYR A 496 15.73 -17.78 23.70
C TYR A 496 15.46 -17.92 25.21
#